data_AF-A0A523SII7-F1
#
_entry.id   AF-A0A523SII7-F1
#
_cell.length_a   1.000
_cell.length_b   1.000
_cell.length_c   1.000
_cell.angle_alpha   90.00
_cell.angle_beta   90.00
_cell.angle_gamma   90.00
#
_symmetry.space_group_name_H-M   'P 1'
#
loop_
_entity.id
_entity.type
_entity.pdbx_description
1 polymer ?
#
loop_
_entity_poly.entity_id
_entity_poly.type
_entity_poly.pdbx_seq_one_letter_code
_entity_poly.pdbx_strand_id
1 'polypeptide(L)'
;MKIFIRTLGCFKNEVDSEMITSRLLSFHTLTDDPRSADIIIINTCAFIEEAKQESIDQILSYGDLKGKKIIVSGCLGQRYGAEILEEIPEVDAVVGTYAFHRILDVIERVGKSE
;
A
#
# COMPACT_ATOMS: atom_id res chain seq x y z
N MET A 1 12.15 -6.43 6.52
CA MET A 1 10.70 -6.58 6.81
C MET A 1 10.04 -7.48 5.76
N LYS A 2 8.96 -8.16 6.14
CA LYS A 2 8.05 -8.87 5.24
C LYS A 2 7.01 -7.91 4.69
N ILE A 3 6.78 -7.93 3.38
CA ILE A 3 5.87 -7.03 2.70
C ILE A 3 4.81 -7.82 1.96
N PHE A 4 3.54 -7.48 2.18
CA PHE A 4 2.41 -7.97 1.41
C PHE A 4 1.89 -6.85 0.50
N ILE A 5 1.58 -7.18 -0.76
CA ILE A 5 1.03 -6.22 -1.73
C ILE A 5 -0.35 -6.69 -2.16
N ARG A 6 -1.38 -5.93 -1.78
CA ARG A 6 -2.74 -6.08 -2.30
C ARG A 6 -2.88 -5.19 -3.54
N THR A 7 -3.10 -5.81 -4.69
CA THR A 7 -3.34 -5.10 -5.95
C THR A 7 -4.83 -5.11 -6.26
N LEU A 8 -5.40 -3.94 -6.54
CA LEU A 8 -6.81 -3.75 -6.86
C LEU A 8 -6.95 -2.83 -8.08
N GLY A 9 -8.05 -2.98 -8.81
CA GLY A 9 -8.36 -2.13 -9.95
C GLY A 9 -8.06 -2.79 -11.29
N CYS A 10 -7.12 -2.23 -12.04
CA CYS A 10 -6.91 -2.59 -13.45
C CYS A 10 -5.51 -3.14 -13.71
N PHE A 11 -5.26 -3.62 -14.94
CA PHE A 11 -3.96 -4.15 -15.38
C PHE A 11 -2.78 -3.19 -15.10
N LYS A 12 -2.99 -1.87 -15.14
CA LYS A 12 -1.92 -0.92 -14.79
C LYS A 12 -1.47 -1.08 -13.34
N ASN A 13 -2.39 -1.36 -12.41
CA ASN A 13 -2.06 -1.61 -11.02
C ASN A 13 -1.25 -2.91 -10.86
N GLU A 14 -1.49 -3.94 -11.67
CA GLU A 14 -0.66 -5.16 -11.69
C GLU A 14 0.78 -4.84 -12.12
N VAL A 15 0.94 -4.12 -13.24
CA VAL A 15 2.25 -3.69 -13.74
C VAL A 15 2.97 -2.79 -12.72
N ASP A 16 2.23 -1.87 -12.08
CA ASP A 16 2.76 -1.01 -11.03
C ASP A 16 3.23 -1.83 -9.81
N SER A 17 2.48 -2.86 -9.43
CA SER A 17 2.86 -3.77 -8.33
C SER A 17 4.10 -4.60 -8.66
N GLU A 18 4.30 -5.01 -9.91
CA GLU A 18 5.55 -5.63 -10.37
C GLU A 18 6.73 -4.64 -10.29
N MET A 19 6.51 -3.38 -10.68
CA MET A 19 7.52 -2.33 -10.57
C MET A 19 7.89 -2.00 -9.12
N ILE A 20 6.92 -2.03 -8.20
CA ILE A 20 7.15 -1.90 -6.76
C ILE A 20 7.92 -3.12 -6.28
N THR A 21 7.45 -4.33 -6.57
CA THR A 21 8.09 -5.60 -6.19
C THR A 21 9.56 -5.63 -6.59
N SER A 22 9.88 -5.31 -7.85
CA SER A 22 11.25 -5.30 -8.36
C SER A 22 12.18 -4.41 -7.54
N ARG A 23 11.69 -3.27 -7.01
CA ARG A 23 12.45 -2.37 -6.14
C ARG A 23 12.64 -2.92 -4.73
N LEU A 24 11.67 -3.69 -4.24
CA LEU A 24 11.68 -4.23 -2.88
C LEU A 24 12.56 -5.48 -2.74
N LEU A 25 12.67 -6.31 -3.78
CA LEU A 25 13.32 -7.63 -3.73
C LEU A 25 14.79 -7.60 -3.25
N SER A 26 15.51 -6.49 -3.41
CA SER A 26 16.90 -6.36 -2.94
C SER A 26 17.04 -6.02 -1.45
N PHE A 27 15.94 -5.63 -0.79
CA PHE A 27 15.97 -5.10 0.59
C PHE A 27 14.97 -5.81 1.52
N HIS A 28 13.94 -6.42 0.95
CA HIS A 28 12.78 -6.92 1.67
C HIS A 28 12.35 -8.29 1.14
N THR A 29 11.56 -9.00 1.94
CA THR A 29 10.96 -10.28 1.55
C THR A 29 9.49 -10.09 1.27
N LEU A 30 9.01 -10.62 0.13
CA LEU A 30 7.59 -10.63 -0.16
C LEU A 30 6.90 -11.83 0.51
N THR A 31 5.66 -11.62 0.93
CA THR A 31 4.78 -12.66 1.45
C THR A 31 3.43 -12.59 0.77
N ASP A 32 2.75 -13.73 0.68
CA ASP A 32 1.38 -13.89 0.20
C ASP A 32 0.34 -13.88 1.33
N ASP A 33 0.78 -13.94 2.60
CA ASP A 33 -0.09 -13.85 3.77
C ASP A 33 0.04 -12.48 4.47
N PRO A 34 -1.01 -11.62 4.44
CA PRO A 34 -0.99 -10.31 5.10
C PRO A 34 -0.75 -10.38 6.60
N ARG A 35 -1.13 -11.49 7.26
CA ARG A 35 -0.92 -11.66 8.72
C ARG A 35 0.56 -11.81 9.06
N SER A 36 1.35 -12.31 8.13
CA SER A 36 2.80 -12.50 8.28
C SER A 36 3.62 -11.27 7.87
N ALA A 37 2.99 -10.27 7.24
CA ALA A 37 3.67 -9.06 6.79
C ALA A 37 3.96 -8.11 7.96
N ASP A 38 4.99 -7.29 7.86
CA ASP A 38 5.20 -6.13 8.73
C ASP A 38 4.53 -4.89 8.10
N ILE A 39 4.57 -4.82 6.76
CA ILE A 39 3.99 -3.73 5.96
C ILE A 39 3.04 -4.31 4.91
N ILE A 40 1.87 -3.69 4.76
CA ILE A 40 0.87 -3.99 3.76
C ILE A 40 0.77 -2.80 2.80
N ILE A 41 1.01 -3.04 1.51
CA ILE A 41 0.85 -2.04 0.45
C ILE A 41 -0.44 -2.34 -0.30
N ILE A 42 -1.36 -1.38 -0.33
CA ILE A 42 -2.62 -1.49 -1.08
C ILE A 42 -2.50 -0.62 -2.33
N ASN A 43 -2.17 -1.22 -3.47
CA ASN A 43 -2.05 -0.54 -4.75
C ASN A 43 -3.38 -0.60 -5.50
N THR A 44 -4.06 0.54 -5.63
CA THR A 44 -5.43 0.56 -6.15
C THR A 44 -5.72 1.71 -7.14
N CYS A 45 -6.83 1.56 -7.86
CA CYS A 45 -7.29 2.50 -8.89
C CYS A 45 -8.23 3.56 -8.30
N ALA A 46 -8.11 4.81 -8.75
CA ALA A 46 -9.02 5.90 -8.36
C ALA A 46 -10.26 6.02 -9.26
N PHE A 47 -10.33 5.23 -10.34
CA PHE A 47 -11.31 5.41 -11.42
C PHE A 47 -12.35 4.30 -11.48
N ILE A 48 -12.12 3.18 -10.80
CA ILE A 48 -13.03 2.05 -10.74
C ILE A 48 -13.69 2.10 -9.36
N GLU A 49 -15.01 2.26 -9.32
CA GLU A 49 -15.74 2.44 -8.06
C GLU A 49 -15.61 1.20 -7.16
N GLU A 50 -15.73 -0.01 -7.72
CA GLU A 50 -15.58 -1.23 -6.94
C GLU A 50 -14.18 -1.33 -6.32
N ALA A 51 -13.14 -0.92 -7.04
CA ALA A 51 -11.76 -0.96 -6.55
C ALA A 51 -11.51 0.07 -5.43
N LYS A 52 -12.21 1.22 -5.47
CA LYS A 52 -12.17 2.20 -4.38
C LYS A 52 -12.83 1.60 -3.15
N GLN A 53 -14.06 1.12 -3.27
CA GLN A 53 -14.79 0.57 -2.13
C GLN A 53 -14.04 -0.63 -1.51
N GLU A 54 -13.61 -1.59 -2.33
CA GLU A 54 -12.82 -2.73 -1.86
C GLU A 54 -11.52 -2.29 -1.19
N SER A 55 -10.86 -1.23 -1.70
CA SER A 55 -9.64 -0.75 -1.05
C SER A 55 -9.87 -0.21 0.35
N ILE A 56 -10.98 0.50 0.60
CA ILE A 56 -11.33 0.99 1.93
C ILE A 56 -11.63 -0.19 2.86
N ASP A 57 -12.43 -1.15 2.40
CA ASP A 57 -12.75 -2.35 3.18
C ASP A 57 -11.48 -3.13 3.56
N GLN A 58 -10.53 -3.26 2.63
CA GLN A 58 -9.25 -3.91 2.85
C GLN A 58 -8.35 -3.11 3.80
N ILE A 59 -8.31 -1.79 3.69
CA ILE A 59 -7.55 -0.94 4.64
C ILE A 59 -8.04 -1.19 6.07
N LEU A 60 -9.35 -1.09 6.29
CA LEU A 60 -9.95 -1.29 7.61
C LEU A 60 -9.70 -2.71 8.13
N SER A 61 -9.95 -3.72 7.29
CA SER A 61 -9.71 -5.12 7.66
C SER A 61 -8.25 -5.42 8.00
N TYR A 62 -7.29 -4.77 7.35
CA TYR A 62 -5.88 -4.92 7.65
C TYR A 62 -5.43 -4.07 8.84
N GLY A 63 -6.09 -2.94 9.10
CA GLY A 63 -5.83 -2.08 10.26
C GLY A 63 -6.15 -2.77 11.58
N ASP A 64 -7.13 -3.69 11.57
CA ASP A 64 -7.45 -4.55 12.70
C ASP A 64 -6.33 -5.55 13.04
N LEU A 65 -5.38 -5.79 12.12
CA LEU A 65 -4.23 -6.66 12.37
C LEU A 65 -3.20 -5.91 13.23
N LYS A 66 -2.93 -6.43 14.42
CA LYS A 66 -1.98 -5.82 15.36
C LYS A 66 -0.57 -5.73 14.79
N GLY A 67 0.03 -4.56 14.94
CA GLY A 67 1.44 -4.30 14.62
C GLY A 67 1.74 -4.29 13.12
N LYS A 68 0.72 -4.06 12.28
CA LYS A 68 0.89 -3.89 10.83
C LYS A 68 0.93 -2.42 10.48
N LYS A 69 1.68 -2.11 9.43
CA LYS A 69 1.73 -0.79 8.84
C LYS A 69 1.09 -0.78 7.46
N ILE A 70 0.25 0.19 7.16
CA ILE A 70 -0.49 0.24 5.89
C ILE A 70 -0.01 1.41 5.04
N ILE A 71 0.32 1.10 3.79
CA ILE A 71 0.68 2.08 2.78
C ILE A 71 -0.33 1.99 1.64
N VAL A 72 -1.04 3.09 1.36
CA VAL A 72 -1.91 3.16 0.18
C VAL A 72 -1.10 3.65 -1.01
N SER A 73 -1.24 2.97 -2.14
CA SER A 73 -0.47 3.21 -3.36
C SER A 73 -1.35 3.31 -4.60
N GLY A 74 -0.75 3.76 -5.70
CA GLY A 74 -1.39 3.79 -7.02
C GLY A 74 -2.20 5.05 -7.29
N CYS A 75 -3.12 4.97 -8.24
CA CYS A 75 -3.92 6.10 -8.68
C CYS A 75 -4.76 6.68 -7.53
N LEU A 76 -5.26 5.82 -6.62
CA LEU A 76 -6.00 6.26 -5.44
C LEU A 76 -5.12 7.11 -4.53
N GLY A 77 -3.94 6.61 -4.17
CA GLY A 77 -2.97 7.37 -3.37
C GLY A 77 -2.54 8.68 -4.03
N GLN A 78 -2.44 8.70 -5.36
CA GLN A 78 -2.11 9.91 -6.12
C GLN A 78 -3.22 10.98 -6.07
N ARG A 79 -4.48 10.57 -6.09
CA ARG A 79 -5.62 11.49 -6.22
C ARG A 79 -6.25 11.88 -4.88
N TYR A 80 -6.34 10.92 -3.96
CA TYR A 80 -7.06 11.04 -2.68
C TYR A 80 -6.14 10.86 -1.48
N GLY A 81 -4.82 10.90 -1.68
CA GLY A 81 -3.87 10.60 -0.60
C GLY A 81 -3.98 11.48 0.64
N ALA A 82 -4.28 12.78 0.47
CA ALA A 82 -4.45 13.69 1.61
C ALA A 82 -5.71 13.34 2.41
N GLU A 83 -6.84 13.14 1.72
CA GLU A 83 -8.13 12.77 2.32
C GLU A 83 -8.04 11.41 3.02
N ILE A 84 -7.37 10.43 2.40
CA ILE A 84 -7.16 9.10 3.01
C ILE A 84 -6.38 9.20 4.31
N LEU A 85 -5.33 10.02 4.37
CA LEU A 85 -4.53 10.19 5.60
C LEU A 85 -5.27 10.96 6.69
N GLU A 86 -6.23 11.82 6.31
CA GLU A 86 -7.06 12.58 7.24
C GLU A 86 -8.19 11.74 7.81
N GLU A 87 -8.87 10.96 6.95
CA GLU A 87 -10.10 10.24 7.29
C GLU A 87 -9.86 8.79 7.76
N ILE A 88 -8.73 8.17 7.40
CA ILE A 88 -8.47 6.75 7.65
C ILE A 88 -7.19 6.58 8.49
N PRO A 89 -7.30 6.60 9.84
CA PRO A 89 -6.15 6.60 10.75
C PRO A 89 -5.30 5.32 10.68
N GLU A 90 -5.83 4.23 10.12
CA GLU A 90 -5.12 2.98 9.88
C GLU A 90 -4.02 3.12 8.81
N VAL A 91 -4.05 4.16 7.99
CA VAL A 91 -3.07 4.39 6.92
C VAL A 91 -1.87 5.19 7.44
N ASP A 92 -0.70 4.56 7.48
CA ASP A 92 0.54 5.21 7.94
C ASP A 92 1.20 6.09 6.86
N ALA A 93 0.99 5.77 5.58
CA ALA A 93 1.55 6.53 4.48
C ALA A 93 0.81 6.34 3.15
N VAL A 94 1.04 7.28 2.23
CA VAL A 94 0.54 7.21 0.86
C VAL A 94 1.66 7.40 -0.15
N VAL A 95 1.62 6.62 -1.24
CA VAL A 95 2.54 6.71 -2.37
C VAL A 95 1.76 6.80 -3.69
N GLY A 96 1.77 7.97 -4.32
CA GLY A 96 1.18 8.12 -5.65
C GLY A 96 1.97 7.42 -6.76
N THR A 97 1.35 7.27 -7.94
CA THR A 97 1.96 6.64 -9.13
C THR A 97 3.27 7.28 -9.58
N TYR A 98 3.44 8.59 -9.37
CA TYR A 98 4.69 9.30 -9.70
C TYR A 98 5.81 9.13 -8.66
N ALA A 99 5.51 8.48 -7.53
CA ALA A 99 6.39 8.41 -6.35
C ALA A 99 6.88 7.00 -6.03
N PHE A 100 6.67 6.00 -6.89
CA PHE A 100 7.16 4.63 -6.64
C PHE A 100 8.68 4.53 -6.45
N HIS A 101 9.45 5.47 -6.98
CA HIS A 101 10.90 5.56 -6.71
C HIS A 101 11.23 5.81 -5.23
N ARG A 102 10.29 6.35 -4.44
CA ARG A 102 10.42 6.63 -3.00
C ARG A 102 9.83 5.55 -2.11
N ILE A 103 9.27 4.48 -2.68
CA ILE A 103 8.54 3.46 -1.89
C ILE A 103 9.43 2.85 -0.80
N LEU A 104 10.72 2.64 -1.09
CA LEU A 104 11.70 2.15 -0.12
C LEU A 104 11.89 3.13 1.03
N ASP A 105 12.08 4.42 0.74
CA ASP A 105 12.26 5.46 1.77
C ASP A 105 11.00 5.56 2.66
N VAL A 106 9.82 5.45 2.06
CA VAL A 106 8.54 5.47 2.77
C VAL A 106 8.42 4.26 3.70
N ILE A 107 8.75 3.06 3.20
CA ILE A 107 8.79 1.82 4.00
C ILE A 107 9.72 1.96 5.20
N GLU A 108 10.94 2.44 4.99
CA GLU A 108 11.93 2.62 6.06
C GLU A 108 11.49 3.65 7.09
N ARG A 109 10.84 4.74 6.65
CA ARG A 109 10.28 5.76 7.54
C ARG A 109 9.15 5.19 8.40
N VAL A 110 8.20 4.49 7.77
CA VAL A 110 7.03 3.93 8.45
C VAL A 110 7.43 2.80 9.41
N GLY A 111 8.40 1.97 9.02
CA GLY A 111 8.90 0.89 9.87
C GLY A 111 9.71 1.35 11.09
N LYS A 112 10.19 2.59 11.12
CA LYS A 112 10.95 3.17 12.25
C LYS A 112 10.11 3.98 13.24
N SER A 113 8.86 4.27 12.89
CA SER A 113 7.93 4.97 13.77
C SER A 113 7.43 4.02 14.84
N GLU A 114 8.21 3.87 15.92
CA GLU A 114 7.81 3.25 17.19
C GLU A 114 7.02 4.22 18.08
#